data_AF-A0A131XBP0-F1
#
_entry.id   AF-A0A131XBP0-F1
#
_cell.length_a   1.000
_cell.length_b   1.000
_cell.length_c   1.000
_cell.angle_alpha   90.00
_cell.angle_beta   90.00
_cell.angle_gamma   90.00
#
_symmetry.space_group_name_H-M   'P 1'
#
loop_
_entity.id
_entity.type
_entity.pdbx_description
1 polymer ?
#
loop_
_entity_poly.entity_id
_entity_poly.type
_entity_poly.pdbx_seq_one_letter_code
_entity_poly.pdbx_strand_id
1 'polypeptide(L)'
;MGNCLKSMSSDDISLLRDNQGTRDSSADQLGPPPPYQETVSMPVYYPSPNVSRPACQLTEEEQVVIAQRMGLIQHLPTGLYDGSKKNRECVICMGEFAMGDAVRFLPCMHIYHTDCIDDWLMRSFTCPSCMEPVDAALLTTYQTN
;
A
#
# COMPACT_ATOMS: atom_id res chain seq x y z
N MET A 1 -57.67 -18.11 13.31
CA MET A 1 -57.31 -19.43 13.90
C MET A 1 -55.87 -19.74 13.52
N GLY A 2 -55.16 -20.54 14.32
CA GLY A 2 -53.75 -20.90 14.12
C GLY A 2 -52.85 -20.29 15.19
N ASN A 3 -52.38 -21.10 16.15
CA ASN A 3 -51.64 -20.64 17.32
C ASN A 3 -50.72 -21.76 17.87
N CYS A 4 -49.40 -21.56 17.82
CA CYS A 4 -48.37 -22.42 18.42
C CYS A 4 -47.35 -21.47 19.10
N LEU A 5 -47.03 -21.47 20.41
CA LEU A 5 -46.74 -22.55 21.39
C LEU A 5 -45.45 -23.33 21.07
N LYS A 6 -44.36 -23.30 21.86
CA LYS A 6 -43.99 -22.56 23.11
C LYS A 6 -42.61 -21.85 22.86
N SER A 7 -41.80 -21.30 23.79
CA SER A 7 -41.68 -21.24 25.27
C SER A 7 -41.01 -19.88 25.65
N MET A 8 -40.74 -19.38 26.87
CA MET A 8 -40.21 -19.88 28.18
C MET A 8 -38.80 -20.50 28.10
N SER A 9 -37.79 -20.11 28.88
CA SER A 9 -37.58 -19.01 29.86
C SER A 9 -36.06 -18.59 29.79
N SER A 10 -35.48 -17.62 30.51
CA SER A 10 -35.80 -17.03 31.82
C SER A 10 -35.34 -15.57 31.96
N ASP A 11 -36.23 -14.78 32.55
CA ASP A 11 -36.08 -13.75 33.61
C ASP A 11 -34.75 -12.98 33.84
N ASP A 12 -34.95 -11.66 33.94
CA ASP A 12 -34.26 -10.65 34.75
C ASP A 12 -32.72 -10.45 34.72
N ILE A 13 -32.34 -9.25 34.25
CA ILE A 13 -31.83 -8.24 35.20
C ILE A 13 -32.36 -6.83 34.87
N SER A 14 -33.49 -6.46 35.49
CA SER A 14 -34.19 -5.20 35.28
C SER A 14 -33.54 -4.03 36.05
N LEU A 15 -32.42 -3.49 35.56
CA LEU A 15 -31.84 -2.26 36.10
C LEU A 15 -32.54 -0.99 35.56
N LEU A 16 -33.57 -0.60 36.31
CA LEU A 16 -34.03 0.79 36.59
C LEU A 16 -32.88 1.82 36.50
N ARG A 17 -33.02 3.11 36.13
CA ARG A 17 -34.11 4.09 35.86
C ARG A 17 -33.44 5.33 35.19
N ASP A 18 -34.05 6.36 34.60
CA ASP A 18 -35.41 6.84 34.28
C ASP A 18 -35.35 7.40 32.81
N ASN A 19 -36.36 7.33 31.94
CA ASN A 19 -37.67 8.01 31.91
C ASN A 19 -37.70 9.52 31.56
N GLN A 20 -37.66 9.80 30.25
CA GLN A 20 -38.51 10.76 29.51
C GLN A 20 -38.28 12.29 29.61
N GLY A 21 -37.92 12.90 28.46
CA GLY A 21 -38.12 14.33 28.13
C GLY A 21 -36.81 15.07 27.81
N THR A 22 -36.64 15.80 26.71
CA THR A 22 -37.61 16.30 25.70
C THR A 22 -37.24 15.89 24.26
N ARG A 23 -38.15 16.17 23.31
CA ARG A 23 -37.78 16.31 21.89
C ARG A 23 -37.27 17.73 21.68
N ASP A 24 -36.17 17.89 20.96
CA ASP A 24 -35.98 19.02 20.07
C ASP A 24 -35.34 18.53 18.76
N SER A 25 -35.54 19.28 17.67
CA SER A 25 -35.29 18.85 16.29
C SER A 25 -34.34 19.81 15.58
N SER A 26 -33.03 19.68 15.84
CA SER A 26 -31.98 20.36 15.07
C SER A 26 -31.20 19.35 14.24
N ALA A 27 -31.46 19.32 12.93
CA ALA A 27 -30.57 18.67 11.98
C ALA A 27 -29.32 19.54 11.84
N ASP A 28 -28.23 19.14 12.52
CA ASP A 28 -26.99 19.89 12.50
C ASP A 28 -26.43 19.98 11.08
N GLN A 29 -26.25 21.22 10.63
CA GLN A 29 -25.93 21.51 9.24
C GLN A 29 -24.45 21.24 8.99
N LEU A 30 -24.16 20.14 8.28
CA LEU A 30 -22.89 19.99 7.58
C LEU A 30 -22.83 21.05 6.47
N GLY A 31 -22.36 22.24 6.83
CA GLY A 31 -22.04 23.30 5.88
C GLY A 31 -21.00 22.82 4.87
N PRO A 32 -20.96 23.42 3.67
CA PRO A 32 -19.98 23.04 2.66
C PRO A 32 -18.56 23.17 3.21
N PRO A 33 -17.63 22.25 2.86
CA PRO A 33 -16.25 22.34 3.30
C PRO A 33 -15.62 23.67 2.85
N PRO A 34 -14.65 24.22 3.61
CA PRO A 34 -14.05 25.51 3.29
C PRO A 34 -13.42 25.51 1.88
N PRO A 35 -13.48 26.64 1.15
CA PRO A 35 -13.07 26.69 -0.26
C PRO A 35 -11.57 26.46 -0.39
N TYR A 36 -11.22 25.28 -0.91
CA TYR A 36 -9.89 24.86 -1.36
C TYR A 36 -8.74 25.23 -0.39
N GLN A 37 -8.66 24.52 0.74
CA GLN A 37 -7.36 24.39 1.39
C GLN A 37 -6.56 23.30 0.65
N GLU A 38 -6.02 23.65 -0.53
CA GLU A 38 -5.05 22.82 -1.24
C GLU A 38 -3.79 22.68 -0.38
N THR A 39 -3.79 21.65 0.47
CA THR A 39 -2.60 21.20 1.17
C THR A 39 -1.63 20.61 0.16
N VAL A 40 -0.77 21.45 -0.41
CA VAL A 40 0.29 21.05 -1.36
C VAL A 40 1.16 19.98 -0.69
N SER A 41 0.87 18.73 -1.01
CA SER A 41 1.47 17.56 -0.36
C SER A 41 2.89 17.38 -0.87
N MET A 42 3.85 18.02 -0.20
CA MET A 42 5.27 17.90 -0.54
C MET A 42 5.69 16.42 -0.51
N PRO A 43 6.20 15.86 -1.62
CA PRO A 43 6.51 14.44 -1.69
C PRO A 43 7.62 14.07 -0.71
N VAL A 44 7.47 12.89 -0.10
CA VAL A 44 8.39 12.34 0.90
C VAL A 44 9.13 11.15 0.27
N TYR A 45 10.45 11.18 0.37
CA TYR A 45 11.35 10.17 -0.19
C TYR A 45 12.16 9.48 0.91
N TYR A 46 12.75 8.33 0.55
CA TYR A 46 13.46 7.44 1.46
C TYR A 46 14.93 7.28 1.04
N PRO A 47 15.82 8.25 1.36
CA PRO A 47 17.23 8.18 0.95
C PRO A 47 17.94 6.92 1.48
N SER A 48 17.60 6.47 2.70
CA SER A 48 18.09 5.21 3.28
C SER A 48 16.97 4.48 4.05
N PRO A 49 17.11 3.17 4.32
CA PRO A 49 16.11 2.42 5.07
C PRO A 49 15.78 3.07 6.42
N ASN A 50 14.49 3.24 6.69
CA ASN A 50 13.92 3.89 7.89
C ASN A 50 14.13 5.42 7.99
N VAL A 51 14.77 6.08 7.02
CA VAL A 51 14.85 7.55 6.95
C VAL A 51 13.85 8.06 5.92
N SER A 52 12.94 8.94 6.32
CA SER A 52 12.03 9.66 5.44
C SER A 52 12.32 11.16 5.48
N ARG A 53 12.37 11.82 4.30
CA ARG A 53 12.61 13.27 4.17
C ARG A 53 11.68 13.87 3.11
N PRO A 54 11.03 15.03 3.36
CA PRO A 54 10.31 15.75 2.32
C PRO A 54 11.31 16.32 1.29
N ALA A 55 10.89 16.45 0.04
CA ALA A 55 11.77 16.81 -1.08
C ALA A 55 12.64 18.06 -0.86
N CYS A 56 12.08 19.10 -0.20
CA CYS A 56 12.79 20.35 0.10
C CYS A 56 13.87 20.23 1.19
N GLN A 57 14.04 19.05 1.81
CA GLN A 57 15.04 18.79 2.84
C GLN A 57 16.09 17.75 2.41
N LEU A 58 16.10 17.30 1.15
CA LEU A 58 17.07 16.33 0.64
C LEU A 58 18.41 17.02 0.31
N THR A 59 19.52 16.41 0.70
CA THR A 59 20.86 16.85 0.23
C THR A 59 21.07 16.52 -1.25
N GLU A 60 22.10 17.08 -1.89
CA GLU A 60 22.39 16.81 -3.31
C GLU A 60 22.70 15.32 -3.55
N GLU A 61 23.39 14.68 -2.60
CA GLU A 61 23.70 13.24 -2.65
C GLU A 61 22.44 12.39 -2.49
N GLU A 62 21.53 12.77 -1.57
CA GLU A 62 20.24 12.10 -1.39
C GLU A 62 19.37 12.22 -2.66
N GLN A 63 19.33 13.41 -3.28
CA GLN A 63 18.63 13.66 -4.55
C GLN A 63 19.21 12.79 -5.68
N VAL A 64 20.54 12.68 -5.78
CA VAL A 64 21.21 11.81 -6.77
C VAL A 64 20.86 10.33 -6.56
N VAL A 65 20.88 9.83 -5.32
CA VAL A 65 20.50 8.44 -5.02
C VAL A 65 19.03 8.17 -5.37
N ILE A 66 18.13 9.11 -5.07
CA ILE A 66 16.70 9.00 -5.41
C ILE A 66 16.50 8.99 -6.93
N ALA A 67 17.15 9.90 -7.67
CA ALA A 67 17.07 9.95 -9.13
C ALA A 67 17.65 8.69 -9.79
N GLN A 68 18.75 8.16 -9.27
CA GLN A 68 19.33 6.89 -9.73
C GLN A 68 18.37 5.72 -9.52
N ARG A 69 17.76 5.57 -8.34
CA ARG A 69 16.74 4.53 -8.11
C ARG A 69 15.54 4.68 -9.04
N MET A 70 15.01 5.89 -9.21
CA MET A 70 13.89 6.15 -10.12
C MET A 70 14.21 5.73 -11.56
N GLY A 71 15.40 6.10 -12.07
CA GLY A 71 15.85 5.69 -13.40
C GLY A 71 16.03 4.16 -13.54
N LEU A 72 16.63 3.51 -12.54
CA LEU A 72 16.77 2.05 -12.54
C LEU A 72 15.41 1.34 -12.51
N ILE A 73 14.47 1.78 -11.67
CA ILE A 73 13.10 1.23 -11.60
C ILE A 73 12.42 1.34 -12.96
N GLN A 74 12.49 2.50 -13.62
CA GLN A 74 11.90 2.70 -14.95
C GLN A 74 12.45 1.74 -16.02
N HIS A 75 13.72 1.33 -15.91
CA HIS A 75 14.38 0.42 -16.86
C HIS A 75 14.32 -1.07 -16.48
N LEU A 76 13.76 -1.45 -15.32
CA LEU A 76 13.52 -2.86 -14.98
C LEU A 76 12.48 -3.49 -15.93
N PRO A 77 12.65 -4.75 -16.39
CA PRO A 77 11.73 -5.34 -17.36
C PRO A 77 10.28 -5.43 -16.87
N THR A 78 9.35 -4.97 -17.69
CA THR A 78 7.89 -5.09 -17.49
C THR A 78 7.26 -6.00 -18.54
N GLY A 79 6.08 -6.52 -18.25
CA GLY A 79 5.25 -7.24 -19.21
C GLY A 79 3.82 -7.42 -18.71
N LEU A 80 3.04 -8.20 -19.44
CA LEU A 80 1.70 -8.62 -19.02
C LEU A 80 1.78 -10.06 -18.48
N TYR A 81 0.98 -10.36 -17.46
CA TYR A 81 0.89 -11.72 -16.93
C TYR A 81 0.07 -12.63 -17.86
N ASP A 82 0.59 -13.83 -18.12
CA ASP A 82 0.12 -14.77 -19.14
C ASP A 82 -0.58 -16.01 -18.56
N GLY A 83 -0.62 -16.15 -17.22
CA GLY A 83 -1.14 -17.34 -16.54
C GLY A 83 -0.22 -18.56 -16.53
N SER A 84 0.97 -18.50 -17.14
CA SER A 84 1.86 -19.67 -17.30
C SER A 84 2.78 -19.91 -16.09
N LYS A 85 3.06 -18.86 -15.31
CA LYS A 85 4.09 -18.88 -14.27
C LYS A 85 3.68 -19.72 -13.05
N LYS A 86 4.69 -20.20 -12.31
CA LYS A 86 4.51 -20.98 -11.07
C LYS A 86 4.03 -20.12 -9.89
N ASN A 87 4.57 -18.91 -9.73
CA ASN A 87 4.07 -17.94 -8.77
C ASN A 87 2.83 -17.27 -9.35
N ARG A 88 1.71 -17.41 -8.63
CA ARG A 88 0.38 -16.88 -9.01
C ARG A 88 -0.07 -15.71 -8.14
N GLU A 89 0.76 -15.26 -7.20
CA GLU A 89 0.44 -14.24 -6.20
C GLU A 89 1.55 -13.20 -6.10
N CYS A 90 1.19 -11.92 -5.93
CA CYS A 90 2.11 -10.85 -5.59
C CYS A 90 2.20 -10.70 -4.07
N VAL A 91 3.33 -11.14 -3.48
CA VAL A 91 3.56 -11.15 -2.02
C VAL A 91 3.58 -9.77 -1.35
N ILE A 92 3.49 -8.67 -2.11
CA ILE A 92 3.39 -7.30 -1.57
C ILE A 92 1.93 -6.96 -1.23
N CYS A 93 0.98 -7.34 -2.08
CA CYS A 93 -0.45 -7.05 -1.90
C CYS A 93 -1.28 -8.26 -1.46
N MET A 94 -0.69 -9.47 -1.44
CA MET A 94 -1.36 -10.75 -1.16
C MET A 94 -2.52 -11.04 -2.12
N GLY A 95 -2.38 -10.60 -3.38
CA GLY A 95 -3.37 -10.74 -4.45
C GLY A 95 -2.87 -11.66 -5.57
N GLU A 96 -3.77 -12.47 -6.12
CA GLU A 96 -3.47 -13.30 -7.30
C GLU A 96 -3.24 -12.45 -8.56
N PHE A 97 -2.38 -12.93 -9.46
CA PHE A 97 -2.16 -12.36 -10.78
C PHE A 97 -3.25 -12.80 -11.76
N ALA A 98 -4.02 -11.85 -12.30
CA ALA A 98 -4.95 -12.09 -13.39
C ALA A 98 -4.25 -12.02 -14.76
N MET A 99 -4.79 -12.71 -15.76
CA MET A 99 -4.26 -12.66 -17.13
C MET A 99 -4.44 -11.24 -17.70
N GLY A 100 -3.33 -10.64 -18.12
CA GLY A 100 -3.27 -9.24 -18.55
C GLY A 100 -2.73 -8.26 -17.50
N ASP A 101 -2.48 -8.69 -16.25
CA ASP A 101 -1.93 -7.82 -15.21
C ASP A 101 -0.57 -7.24 -15.60
N ALA A 102 -0.37 -5.95 -15.36
CA ALA A 102 0.92 -5.29 -15.50
C ALA A 102 1.88 -5.80 -14.41
N VAL A 103 2.92 -6.51 -14.82
CA VAL A 103 3.91 -7.10 -13.92
C VAL A 103 5.32 -6.68 -14.26
N ARG A 104 6.13 -6.44 -13.22
CA ARG A 104 7.57 -6.17 -13.33
C ARG A 104 8.37 -7.38 -12.86
N PHE A 105 9.50 -7.61 -13.52
CA PHE A 105 10.46 -8.66 -13.24
C PHE A 105 11.73 -8.02 -12.64
N LEU A 106 12.21 -8.55 -11.52
CA LEU A 106 13.51 -8.17 -10.95
C LEU A 106 14.64 -9.05 -11.55
N PRO A 107 15.91 -8.60 -11.52
CA PRO A 107 17.04 -9.39 -12.06
C PRO A 107 17.20 -10.76 -11.38
N CYS A 108 16.77 -10.88 -10.11
CA CYS A 108 16.69 -12.14 -9.38
C CYS A 108 15.46 -13.02 -9.74
N MET A 109 14.83 -12.77 -10.91
CA MET A 109 13.69 -13.51 -11.49
C MET A 109 12.38 -13.51 -10.69
N HIS A 110 12.30 -12.75 -9.60
CA HIS A 110 11.05 -12.52 -8.86
C HIS A 110 10.14 -11.52 -9.58
N ILE A 111 8.83 -11.69 -9.43
CA ILE A 111 7.78 -10.98 -10.20
C ILE A 111 6.71 -10.45 -9.27
N TYR A 112 6.24 -9.25 -9.56
CA TYR A 112 5.27 -8.49 -8.77
C TYR A 112 4.36 -7.67 -9.71
N HIS A 113 3.21 -7.20 -9.23
CA HIS A 113 2.46 -6.13 -9.93
C HIS A 113 3.35 -4.89 -9.99
N THR A 114 3.41 -4.21 -11.15
CA THR A 114 4.32 -3.08 -11.39
C THR A 114 4.22 -2.02 -10.29
N ASP A 115 3.00 -1.55 -10.01
CA ASP A 115 2.74 -0.49 -9.04
C ASP A 115 3.19 -0.90 -7.62
N CYS A 116 2.97 -2.17 -7.25
CA CYS A 116 3.32 -2.69 -5.92
C CYS A 116 4.83 -2.73 -5.68
N ILE A 117 5.63 -3.10 -6.68
CA ILE A 117 7.10 -3.18 -6.54
C ILE A 117 7.78 -1.83 -6.77
N ASP A 118 7.20 -0.93 -7.55
CA ASP A 118 7.76 0.42 -7.75
C ASP A 118 7.70 1.24 -6.45
N ASP A 119 6.53 1.22 -5.79
CA ASP A 119 6.34 1.85 -4.47
C ASP A 119 7.22 1.23 -3.38
N TRP A 120 7.53 -0.06 -3.50
CA TRP A 120 8.48 -0.76 -2.62
C TRP A 120 9.92 -0.35 -2.89
N LEU A 121 10.37 -0.37 -4.15
CA LEU A 121 11.77 -0.08 -4.53
C LEU A 121 12.16 1.38 -4.29
N MET A 122 11.20 2.30 -4.31
CA MET A 122 11.39 3.69 -3.87
C MET A 122 11.65 3.82 -2.35
N ARG A 123 11.24 2.84 -1.54
CA ARG A 123 11.44 2.77 -0.08
C ARG A 123 12.66 1.93 0.31
N SER A 124 12.85 0.78 -0.33
CA SER A 124 13.95 -0.15 -0.12
C SER A 124 14.30 -0.82 -1.45
N PHE A 125 15.52 -0.59 -1.97
CA PHE A 125 15.95 -1.05 -3.29
C PHE A 125 16.38 -2.54 -3.31
N THR A 126 15.60 -3.38 -2.64
CA THR A 126 15.85 -4.81 -2.39
C THR A 126 14.62 -5.65 -2.75
N CYS A 127 14.85 -6.88 -3.22
CA CYS A 127 13.78 -7.81 -3.59
C CYS A 127 12.99 -8.29 -2.34
N PRO A 128 11.66 -8.10 -2.26
CA PRO A 128 10.85 -8.60 -1.14
C PRO A 128 11.00 -10.11 -0.85
N SER A 129 11.20 -10.92 -1.89
CA SER A 129 11.20 -12.39 -1.77
C SER A 129 12.56 -13.01 -1.45
N CYS A 130 13.67 -12.32 -1.75
CA CYS A 130 15.03 -12.86 -1.51
C CYS A 130 16.01 -11.88 -0.86
N MET A 131 15.57 -10.68 -0.49
CA MET A 131 16.33 -9.60 0.18
C MET A 131 17.55 -9.04 -0.56
N GLU A 132 17.98 -9.68 -1.66
CA GLU A 132 19.07 -9.19 -2.52
C GLU A 132 18.82 -7.77 -3.07
N PRO A 133 19.85 -6.91 -3.14
CA PRO A 133 19.78 -5.61 -3.82
C PRO A 133 19.48 -5.74 -5.31
N VAL A 134 18.68 -4.83 -5.87
CA VAL A 134 18.27 -4.88 -7.27
C VAL A 134 19.39 -4.46 -8.25
N ASP A 135 20.37 -3.69 -7.77
CA ASP A 135 21.61 -3.32 -8.47
C ASP A 135 22.74 -4.38 -8.39
N ALA A 136 22.63 -5.40 -7.53
CA ALA A 136 23.67 -6.43 -7.39
C ALA A 136 23.95 -7.19 -8.71
N ALA A 137 22.94 -7.33 -9.58
CA ALA A 137 23.04 -7.92 -10.91
C ALA A 137 23.61 -6.98 -11.99
N LEU A 138 23.74 -5.67 -11.69
CA LEU A 138 24.37 -4.68 -12.57
C LEU A 138 25.86 -4.52 -12.21
N LEU A 139 26.17 -4.49 -10.91
CA LEU A 139 27.52 -4.29 -10.38
C LEU A 139 28.45 -5.50 -10.56
N THR A 140 27.91 -6.70 -10.80
CA THR A 140 28.68 -7.95 -10.97
C THR A 140 29.61 -7.97 -12.19
N THR A 141 29.51 -6.97 -13.08
CA THR A 141 30.40 -6.82 -14.25
C THR A 141 31.74 -6.11 -13.97
N TYR A 142 31.91 -5.50 -12.79
CA TYR A 142 33.08 -4.65 -12.47
C TYR A 142 34.05 -5.23 -11.42
N GLN A 143 33.85 -6.47 -10.96
CA GLN A 143 34.72 -7.12 -9.94
C GLN A 143 35.45 -8.38 -10.45
N THR A 144 35.51 -8.58 -11.77
CA THR A 144 36.19 -9.72 -12.42
C THR A 144 37.14 -9.30 -13.55
N ASN A 145 37.91 -8.23 -13.33
CA ASN A 145 39.11 -7.86 -14.10
C ASN A 145 40.19 -7.34 -13.15
#